data_AF-A0A7Y2GSB5-F1
#
_entry.id   AF-A0A7Y2GSB5-F1
#
_cell.length_a   1.000
_cell.length_b   1.000
_cell.length_c   1.000
_cell.angle_alpha   90.00
_cell.angle_beta   90.00
_cell.angle_gamma   90.00
#
_symmetry.space_group_name_H-M   'P 1'
#
loop_
_entity.id
_entity.type
_entity.pdbx_description
1 polymer ?
#
loop_
_entity_poly.entity_id
_entity_poly.type
_entity_poly.pdbx_seq_one_letter_code
_entity_poly.pdbx_strand_id
1 'polypeptide(L)'
;MRDRATARFTVLAITAAMVAGACSSASSRSAVDTTAPRSTVALSNPEPGSPANFGEPPAVPSGPMDAEVVSAIQQIFGPSLEDRIFDVEDRQALDVLGRSGDVRVAWLFSDLLRFVIGEDTRPRVLSNALMVTQLDLQPQDDWQLFTDHLIAWDIPAPPDYLEAKKSLFTLVDPRWEPLFDSDGEVDWRHVSWGGVLIDDRPFGDPHRCEVSCIPAADDPPTTDAAGGSWYPDDRIVFGVEINGEARAYPKHIMEIREMVNDTVGGRDVAMPYCTLCGSAQVFLTDEVDGFDRPILRTSGLLSRSNKVMYDLNTKSVFDTFLGRAVTGPMLEAGVKLPQVSVVTTTWGAWKAEHPSTTILGEGLDFDNPNGFDPLRGRDDNGPIFPIGDVDPRLPVSEPVLGVVSPKSGNPIAFHVALAIATLQNGDSVEYDGVRLVRSGSGLRAIDVDGHDLGGHQAFWFAWSQFHPDTVIWPVE
;
A
#
# COMPACT_ATOMS: atom_id res chain seq x y z
N MET A 1 -34.17 7.44 51.44
CA MET A 1 -35.01 6.27 51.12
C MET A 1 -34.65 5.81 49.72
N ARG A 2 -34.14 4.56 49.60
CA ARG A 2 -33.83 3.76 48.38
C ARG A 2 -32.77 4.38 47.47
N ASP A 3 -31.52 3.92 47.38
CA ASP A 3 -30.86 2.60 47.50
C ASP A 3 -31.16 1.63 46.34
N ARG A 4 -30.13 1.37 45.53
CA ARG A 4 -29.85 0.22 44.61
C ARG A 4 -28.70 0.61 43.67
N ALA A 5 -27.75 -0.22 43.27
CA ALA A 5 -27.14 -1.45 43.79
C ALA A 5 -25.98 -1.73 42.82
N THR A 6 -24.75 -1.81 43.31
CA THR A 6 -23.53 -2.08 42.53
C THR A 6 -23.34 -3.58 42.37
N ALA A 7 -23.32 -4.09 41.14
CA ALA A 7 -23.03 -5.50 40.87
C ALA A 7 -21.51 -5.70 40.71
N ARG A 8 -20.92 -6.50 41.60
CA ARG A 8 -19.54 -7.02 41.51
C ARG A 8 -19.58 -8.36 40.79
N PHE A 9 -18.75 -8.53 39.76
CA PHE A 9 -18.44 -9.83 39.17
C PHE A 9 -17.15 -10.40 39.76
N THR A 10 -17.24 -11.65 40.19
CA THR A 10 -16.19 -12.45 40.82
C THR A 10 -15.33 -13.11 39.74
N VAL A 11 -14.00 -12.92 39.81
CA VAL A 11 -13.02 -13.63 38.99
C VAL A 11 -12.64 -14.94 39.68
N LEU A 12 -12.81 -16.05 38.96
CA LEU A 12 -12.42 -17.39 39.40
C LEU A 12 -10.93 -17.61 39.07
N ALA A 13 -10.10 -17.78 40.11
CA ALA A 13 -8.70 -18.15 39.97
C ALA A 13 -8.57 -19.67 39.78
N ILE A 14 -7.90 -20.10 38.71
CA ILE A 14 -7.49 -21.50 38.50
C ILE A 14 -5.99 -21.59 38.74
N THR A 15 -5.64 -22.35 39.78
CA THR A 15 -4.30 -22.76 40.19
C THR A 15 -3.79 -23.88 39.28
N ALA A 16 -2.64 -23.69 38.65
CA ALA A 16 -1.89 -24.77 37.98
C ALA A 16 -0.59 -25.04 38.77
N ALA A 17 -0.38 -26.31 39.09
CA ALA A 17 0.66 -26.82 39.97
C ALA A 17 2.04 -26.91 39.28
N MET A 18 3.08 -26.54 40.02
CA MET A 18 4.48 -26.79 39.70
C MET A 18 4.81 -28.29 39.81
N VAL A 19 5.59 -28.81 38.86
CA VAL A 19 6.43 -29.99 39.07
C VAL A 19 7.86 -29.62 38.68
N ALA A 20 8.76 -29.70 39.66
CA ALA A 20 10.20 -29.59 39.49
C ALA A 20 10.79 -30.97 39.13
N GLY A 21 11.68 -31.01 38.15
CA GLY A 21 12.53 -32.15 37.83
C GLY A 21 13.95 -31.65 37.50
N ALA A 22 14.92 -32.09 38.28
CA ALA A 22 16.28 -31.56 38.32
C ALA A 22 17.22 -32.10 37.22
N CYS A 23 18.29 -31.34 37.03
CA CYS A 23 19.50 -31.52 36.21
C CYS A 23 20.01 -32.94 35.97
N SER A 24 20.64 -33.15 34.79
CA SER A 24 21.91 -33.87 34.67
C SER A 24 22.67 -33.45 33.41
N SER A 25 23.90 -33.00 33.62
CA SER A 25 24.93 -32.67 32.63
C SER A 25 25.56 -33.93 32.03
N ALA A 26 25.82 -33.95 30.73
CA ALA A 26 26.86 -34.79 30.15
C ALA A 26 27.44 -34.14 28.88
N SER A 27 28.72 -33.79 28.98
CA SER A 27 29.57 -33.30 27.90
C SER A 27 29.94 -34.44 26.95
N SER A 28 29.77 -34.25 25.65
CA SER A 28 30.55 -34.98 24.64
C SER A 28 30.88 -34.06 23.48
N ARG A 29 32.19 -33.82 23.29
CA ARG A 29 32.75 -33.21 22.09
C ARG A 29 32.75 -34.29 21.01
N SER A 30 31.95 -34.12 19.96
CA SER A 30 32.14 -34.82 18.69
C SER A 30 32.77 -33.86 17.68
N ALA A 31 33.76 -34.37 16.96
CA ALA A 31 34.46 -33.65 15.91
C ALA A 31 33.49 -33.20 14.80
N VAL A 32 33.64 -31.95 14.37
CA VAL A 32 32.90 -31.41 13.21
C VAL A 32 33.50 -32.02 11.96
N ASP A 33 32.76 -32.95 11.37
CA ASP A 33 32.97 -33.42 10.00
C ASP A 33 32.56 -32.27 9.05
N THR A 34 33.52 -31.74 8.30
CA THR A 34 33.36 -30.56 7.42
C THR A 34 32.93 -30.97 6.00
N THR A 35 31.90 -31.81 5.92
CA THR A 35 31.20 -32.09 4.67
C THR A 35 29.69 -32.05 4.90
N ALA A 36 29.17 -30.84 5.13
CA ALA A 36 27.73 -30.63 5.04
C ALA A 36 27.27 -30.93 3.61
N PRO A 37 26.29 -31.82 3.39
CA PRO A 37 25.74 -32.04 2.06
C PRO A 37 25.12 -30.72 1.57
N ARG A 38 25.46 -30.32 0.33
CA ARG A 38 24.70 -29.29 -0.40
C ARG A 38 23.26 -29.77 -0.43
N SER A 39 22.41 -29.19 0.41
CA SER A 39 20.98 -29.44 0.37
C SER A 39 20.44 -28.69 -0.83
N THR A 40 20.48 -29.33 -2.00
CA THR A 40 19.81 -28.88 -3.22
C THR A 40 18.32 -29.13 -3.06
N VAL A 41 17.65 -28.40 -2.19
CA VAL A 41 16.20 -28.23 -2.35
C VAL A 41 16.07 -27.27 -3.53
N ALA A 42 15.81 -27.84 -4.71
CA ALA A 42 15.38 -27.05 -5.85
C ALA A 42 14.06 -26.39 -5.43
N LEU A 43 14.10 -25.10 -5.10
CA LEU A 43 12.88 -24.32 -4.96
C LEU A 43 12.25 -24.27 -6.36
N SER A 44 11.05 -24.82 -6.46
CA SER A 44 10.23 -24.68 -7.66
C SER A 44 9.73 -23.24 -7.77
N ASN A 45 9.35 -22.82 -8.98
CA ASN A 45 8.52 -21.64 -9.15
C ASN A 45 7.28 -21.75 -8.24
N PRO A 46 6.79 -20.65 -7.66
CA PRO A 46 5.54 -20.70 -6.93
C PRO A 46 4.41 -21.14 -7.87
N GLU A 47 3.45 -21.88 -7.32
CA GLU A 47 2.24 -22.24 -8.05
C GLU A 47 1.50 -20.96 -8.45
N PRO A 48 0.95 -20.86 -9.68
CA PRO A 48 0.18 -19.71 -10.11
C PRO A 48 -0.98 -19.38 -9.16
N GLY A 49 -1.37 -18.10 -9.14
CA GLY A 49 -2.57 -17.67 -8.44
C GLY A 49 -3.85 -18.26 -9.05
N SER A 50 -4.96 -18.20 -8.31
CA SER A 50 -6.27 -18.50 -8.89
C SER A 50 -6.81 -17.26 -9.60
N PRO A 51 -7.12 -17.33 -10.91
CA PRO A 51 -7.75 -16.22 -11.60
C PRO A 51 -9.06 -15.85 -10.91
N ALA A 52 -9.28 -14.56 -10.65
CA ALA A 52 -10.57 -14.10 -10.20
C ALA A 52 -11.57 -14.21 -11.35
N ASN A 53 -12.79 -14.65 -11.06
CA ASN A 53 -13.86 -14.72 -12.05
C ASN A 53 -14.96 -13.72 -11.69
N PHE A 54 -15.01 -12.63 -12.43
CA PHE A 54 -16.00 -11.57 -12.27
C PHE A 54 -17.22 -11.74 -13.19
N GLY A 55 -17.31 -12.82 -13.96
CA GLY A 55 -18.40 -13.04 -14.92
C GLY A 55 -18.38 -12.05 -16.09
N GLU A 56 -19.43 -12.06 -16.91
CA GLU A 56 -19.57 -11.12 -18.02
C GLU A 56 -20.01 -9.74 -17.53
N PRO A 57 -19.41 -8.65 -18.04
CA PRO A 57 -19.85 -7.31 -17.70
C PRO A 57 -21.27 -7.04 -18.24
N PRO A 58 -22.11 -6.30 -17.51
CA PRO A 58 -23.38 -5.83 -18.05
C PRO A 58 -23.17 -4.87 -19.23
N ALA A 59 -24.18 -4.76 -20.09
CA ALA A 59 -24.12 -3.86 -21.24
C ALA A 59 -24.00 -2.39 -20.80
N VAL A 60 -22.96 -1.71 -21.27
CA VAL A 60 -22.75 -0.27 -21.01
C VAL A 60 -23.46 0.57 -22.09
N PRO A 61 -24.38 1.48 -21.71
CA PRO A 61 -25.04 2.36 -22.67
C PRO A 61 -24.06 3.28 -23.43
N SER A 62 -24.18 3.33 -24.76
CA SER A 62 -23.40 4.21 -25.64
C SER A 62 -24.21 5.47 -25.99
N GLY A 63 -24.40 6.36 -25.02
CA GLY A 63 -25.19 7.58 -25.24
C GLY A 63 -25.21 8.53 -24.05
N PRO A 64 -25.81 9.72 -24.21
CA PRO A 64 -26.06 10.61 -23.10
C PRO A 64 -26.92 9.90 -22.05
N MET A 65 -26.68 10.22 -20.79
CA MET A 65 -27.47 9.73 -19.68
C MET A 65 -28.87 10.36 -19.70
N ASP A 66 -29.88 9.61 -19.27
CA ASP A 66 -31.26 10.12 -19.17
C ASP A 66 -31.31 11.32 -18.22
N ALA A 67 -32.09 12.34 -18.57
CA ALA A 67 -32.23 13.56 -17.78
C ALA A 67 -32.75 13.29 -16.36
N GLU A 68 -33.62 12.29 -16.19
CA GLU A 68 -34.10 11.88 -14.86
C GLU A 68 -32.96 11.31 -14.01
N VAL A 69 -32.05 10.54 -14.62
CA VAL A 69 -30.88 9.97 -13.94
C VAL A 69 -29.89 11.07 -13.59
N VAL A 70 -29.61 12.01 -14.50
CA VAL A 70 -28.75 13.18 -14.22
C VAL A 70 -29.33 14.01 -13.06
N SER A 71 -30.64 14.26 -13.08
CA SER A 71 -31.32 14.99 -11.99
C SER A 71 -31.23 14.24 -10.66
N ALA A 72 -31.31 12.91 -10.67
CA ALA A 72 -31.16 12.10 -9.47
C ALA A 72 -29.72 12.15 -8.91
N ILE A 73 -28.69 12.16 -9.78
CA ILE A 73 -27.29 12.36 -9.34
C ILE A 73 -27.15 13.73 -8.68
N GLN A 74 -27.69 14.79 -9.31
CA GLN A 74 -27.64 16.15 -8.75
C GLN A 74 -28.42 16.28 -7.44
N GLN A 75 -29.52 15.54 -7.27
CA GLN A 75 -30.24 15.49 -6.00
C GLN A 75 -29.37 14.86 -4.91
N ILE A 76 -28.75 13.71 -5.17
CA ILE A 76 -27.99 12.97 -4.15
C ILE A 76 -26.67 13.67 -3.81
N PHE A 77 -25.95 14.16 -4.81
CA PHE A 77 -24.61 14.74 -4.68
C PHE A 77 -24.60 16.27 -4.74
N GLY A 78 -25.78 16.88 -4.68
CA GLY A 78 -25.94 18.33 -4.59
C GLY A 78 -25.92 18.83 -3.15
N PRO A 79 -26.54 20.01 -2.88
CA PRO A 79 -26.49 20.65 -1.56
C PRO A 79 -27.01 19.81 -0.40
N SER A 80 -27.95 18.87 -0.61
CA SER A 80 -28.47 18.00 0.46
C SER A 80 -27.44 17.03 1.01
N LEU A 81 -26.37 16.71 0.26
CA LEU A 81 -25.30 15.83 0.71
C LEU A 81 -24.56 16.41 1.93
N GLU A 82 -24.49 17.74 2.04
CA GLU A 82 -23.83 18.44 3.15
C GLU A 82 -24.45 18.12 4.51
N ASP A 83 -25.77 17.91 4.54
CA ASP A 83 -26.52 17.59 5.76
C ASP A 83 -26.28 16.14 6.22
N ARG A 84 -25.67 15.29 5.37
CA ARG A 84 -25.38 13.86 5.60
C ARG A 84 -26.60 13.03 6.01
N ILE A 85 -27.79 13.53 5.73
CA ILE A 85 -29.07 12.89 6.04
C ILE A 85 -29.78 12.69 4.72
N PHE A 86 -29.99 11.43 4.35
CA PHE A 86 -30.76 11.08 3.16
C PHE A 86 -32.26 11.20 3.48
N ASP A 87 -32.88 12.25 2.96
CA ASP A 87 -34.30 12.48 3.14
C ASP A 87 -35.15 11.56 2.24
N VAL A 88 -36.43 11.86 2.10
CA VAL A 88 -37.33 11.05 1.27
C VAL A 88 -37.02 11.22 -0.22
N GLU A 89 -36.65 12.43 -0.65
CA GLU A 89 -36.35 12.76 -2.04
C GLU A 89 -35.01 12.12 -2.46
N ASP A 90 -33.99 12.18 -1.61
CA ASP A 90 -32.69 11.51 -1.85
C ASP A 90 -32.87 10.00 -1.98
N ARG A 91 -33.71 9.40 -1.14
CA ARG A 91 -34.02 7.96 -1.20
C ARG A 91 -34.80 7.56 -2.46
N GLN A 92 -35.62 8.46 -3.00
CA GLN A 92 -36.29 8.24 -4.28
C GLN A 92 -35.31 8.39 -5.44
N ALA A 93 -34.40 9.36 -5.38
CA ALA A 93 -33.33 9.53 -6.35
C ALA A 93 -32.42 8.28 -6.40
N LEU A 94 -32.08 7.66 -5.27
CA LEU A 94 -31.34 6.39 -5.25
C LEU A 94 -32.06 5.28 -6.03
N ASP A 95 -33.39 5.19 -5.92
CA ASP A 95 -34.19 4.20 -6.66
C ASP A 95 -34.31 4.52 -8.15
N VAL A 96 -34.21 5.79 -8.54
CA VAL A 96 -34.11 6.19 -9.95
C VAL A 96 -32.78 5.68 -10.52
N LEU A 97 -31.66 5.92 -9.81
CA LEU A 97 -30.35 5.43 -10.24
C LEU A 97 -30.32 3.90 -10.38
N GLY A 98 -30.87 3.15 -9.41
CA GLY A 98 -30.87 1.68 -9.45
C GLY A 98 -31.70 1.08 -10.58
N ARG A 99 -32.81 1.73 -10.96
CA ARG A 99 -33.70 1.28 -12.04
C ARG A 99 -33.35 1.84 -13.42
N SER A 100 -32.32 2.68 -13.51
CA SER A 100 -31.93 3.36 -14.75
C SER A 100 -31.49 2.41 -15.87
N GLY A 101 -30.95 1.24 -15.50
CA GLY A 101 -30.25 0.35 -16.43
C GLY A 101 -28.93 0.91 -16.95
N ASP A 102 -28.48 2.06 -16.43
CA ASP A 102 -27.22 2.69 -16.81
C ASP A 102 -26.12 2.33 -15.81
N VAL A 103 -25.39 1.25 -16.09
CA VAL A 103 -24.37 0.72 -15.17
C VAL A 103 -23.26 1.71 -14.83
N ARG A 104 -23.09 2.80 -15.59
CA ARG A 104 -22.12 3.85 -15.24
C ARG A 104 -22.36 4.42 -13.84
N VAL A 105 -23.61 4.52 -13.40
CA VAL A 105 -23.96 5.03 -12.05
C VAL A 105 -23.49 4.12 -10.92
N ALA A 106 -23.05 2.88 -11.21
CA ALA A 106 -22.55 1.94 -10.22
C ALA A 106 -21.37 2.48 -9.40
N TRP A 107 -20.52 3.32 -9.99
CA TRP A 107 -19.41 3.97 -9.28
C TRP A 107 -19.88 4.89 -8.15
N LEU A 108 -21.00 5.60 -8.34
CA LEU A 108 -21.60 6.43 -7.30
C LEU A 108 -22.08 5.56 -6.13
N PHE A 109 -22.65 4.39 -6.41
CA PHE A 109 -23.04 3.45 -5.37
C PHE A 109 -21.83 2.88 -4.63
N SER A 110 -20.73 2.55 -5.33
CA SER A 110 -19.48 2.11 -4.67
C SER A 110 -18.99 3.17 -3.67
N ASP A 111 -18.93 4.43 -4.08
CA ASP A 111 -18.55 5.53 -3.19
C ASP A 111 -19.53 5.69 -2.02
N LEU A 112 -20.84 5.70 -2.28
CA LEU A 112 -21.84 5.78 -1.20
C LEU A 112 -21.75 4.61 -0.22
N LEU A 113 -21.47 3.39 -0.69
CA LEU A 113 -21.24 2.23 0.18
C LEU A 113 -19.99 2.41 1.06
N ARG A 114 -19.03 3.25 0.68
CA ARG A 114 -17.85 3.54 1.50
C ARG A 114 -18.15 4.55 2.63
N PHE A 115 -19.02 5.53 2.38
CA PHE A 115 -19.23 6.66 3.28
C PHE A 115 -20.59 6.67 4.03
N VAL A 116 -21.61 6.00 3.49
CA VAL A 116 -22.96 5.97 4.08
C VAL A 116 -23.10 4.78 5.03
N ILE A 117 -23.28 5.08 6.32
CA ILE A 117 -23.34 4.09 7.41
C ILE A 117 -24.76 3.95 7.99
N GLY A 118 -25.73 4.77 7.56
CA GLY A 118 -27.09 4.76 8.13
C GLY A 118 -27.83 3.43 7.92
N GLU A 119 -28.44 2.90 8.99
CA GLU A 119 -29.10 1.57 9.03
C GLU A 119 -30.19 1.39 7.95
N ASP A 120 -30.91 2.47 7.60
CA ASP A 120 -31.96 2.43 6.58
C ASP A 120 -31.45 2.71 5.15
N THR A 121 -30.37 3.48 5.03
CA THR A 121 -29.92 3.99 3.72
C THR A 121 -28.92 3.04 3.07
N ARG A 122 -27.97 2.49 3.83
CA ARG A 122 -26.97 1.57 3.30
C ARG A 122 -27.59 0.34 2.61
N PRO A 123 -28.60 -0.36 3.18
CA PRO A 123 -29.21 -1.50 2.49
C PRO A 123 -29.88 -1.11 1.16
N ARG A 124 -30.43 0.10 1.08
CA ARG A 124 -31.02 0.64 -0.16
C ARG A 124 -29.96 0.99 -1.20
N VAL A 125 -28.83 1.57 -0.79
CA VAL A 125 -27.67 1.80 -1.67
C VAL A 125 -27.21 0.46 -2.24
N LEU A 126 -26.99 -0.55 -1.40
CA LEU A 126 -26.57 -1.88 -1.83
C LEU A 126 -27.59 -2.51 -2.79
N SER A 127 -28.88 -2.49 -2.44
CA SER A 127 -29.92 -3.09 -3.28
C SER A 127 -29.99 -2.44 -4.67
N ASN A 128 -29.83 -1.12 -4.77
CA ASN A 128 -29.84 -0.43 -6.05
C ASN A 128 -28.52 -0.65 -6.82
N ALA A 129 -27.40 -0.77 -6.12
CA ALA A 129 -26.10 -1.13 -6.69
C ALA A 129 -26.16 -2.51 -7.37
N LEU A 130 -26.66 -3.52 -6.66
CA LEU A 130 -26.83 -4.88 -7.18
C LEU A 130 -27.85 -4.94 -8.32
N MET A 131 -28.91 -4.13 -8.25
CA MET A 131 -29.92 -4.06 -9.32
C MET A 131 -29.33 -3.54 -10.63
N VAL A 132 -28.57 -2.44 -10.59
CA VAL A 132 -28.04 -1.82 -11.82
C VAL A 132 -26.90 -2.63 -12.45
N THR A 133 -26.13 -3.37 -11.63
CA THR A 133 -25.05 -4.25 -12.11
C THR A 133 -25.50 -5.68 -12.40
N GLN A 134 -26.72 -6.06 -11.98
CA GLN A 134 -27.25 -7.43 -12.03
C GLN A 134 -26.40 -8.44 -11.24
N LEU A 135 -25.70 -7.98 -10.22
CA LEU A 135 -24.91 -8.82 -9.32
C LEU A 135 -25.78 -9.45 -8.23
N ASP A 136 -25.39 -10.65 -7.79
CA ASP A 136 -25.94 -11.32 -6.62
C ASP A 136 -24.81 -11.53 -5.60
N LEU A 137 -24.59 -10.51 -4.76
CA LEU A 137 -23.57 -10.54 -3.71
C LEU A 137 -24.21 -10.71 -2.34
N GLN A 138 -23.52 -11.46 -1.47
CA GLN A 138 -23.90 -11.59 -0.07
C GLN A 138 -23.46 -10.34 0.73
N PRO A 139 -24.14 -9.98 1.84
CA PRO A 139 -23.86 -8.72 2.54
C PRO A 139 -22.49 -8.61 3.22
N GLN A 140 -21.83 -9.71 3.55
CA GLN A 140 -20.47 -9.67 4.10
C GLN A 140 -19.47 -9.29 3.01
N ASP A 141 -18.76 -8.17 3.21
CA ASP A 141 -17.78 -7.57 2.30
C ASP A 141 -18.33 -7.10 0.94
N ASP A 142 -19.59 -6.64 0.97
CA ASP A 142 -20.35 -6.13 -0.18
C ASP A 142 -19.64 -5.02 -0.96
N TRP A 143 -19.02 -4.05 -0.28
CA TRP A 143 -18.37 -2.92 -0.95
C TRP A 143 -17.13 -3.33 -1.74
N GLN A 144 -16.25 -4.14 -1.14
CA GLN A 144 -14.99 -4.53 -1.78
C GLN A 144 -15.29 -5.36 -3.03
N LEU A 145 -16.06 -6.43 -2.86
CA LEU A 145 -16.44 -7.32 -3.97
C LEU A 145 -17.18 -6.57 -5.07
N PHE A 146 -18.12 -5.69 -4.71
CA PHE A 146 -18.85 -4.88 -5.69
C PHE A 146 -17.90 -4.00 -6.50
N THR A 147 -16.96 -3.33 -5.83
CA THR A 147 -16.01 -2.42 -6.50
C THR A 147 -14.99 -3.20 -7.34
N ASP A 148 -14.55 -4.37 -6.90
CA ASP A 148 -13.67 -5.23 -7.71
C ASP A 148 -14.32 -5.64 -9.04
N HIS A 149 -15.63 -5.93 -9.05
CA HIS A 149 -16.35 -6.17 -10.31
C HIS A 149 -16.32 -4.94 -11.23
N LEU A 150 -16.54 -3.73 -10.70
CA LEU A 150 -16.52 -2.51 -11.52
C LEU A 150 -15.14 -2.25 -12.13
N ILE A 151 -14.06 -2.52 -11.37
CA ILE A 151 -12.68 -2.41 -11.85
C ILE A 151 -12.42 -3.48 -12.92
N ALA A 152 -12.73 -4.74 -12.65
CA ALA A 152 -12.45 -5.87 -13.55
C ALA A 152 -13.22 -5.78 -14.87
N TRP A 153 -14.44 -5.23 -14.84
CA TRP A 153 -15.26 -5.00 -16.02
C TRP A 153 -14.91 -3.71 -16.78
N ASP A 154 -14.01 -2.88 -16.25
CA ASP A 154 -13.68 -1.54 -16.74
C ASP A 154 -14.94 -0.69 -17.04
N ILE A 155 -15.89 -0.70 -16.08
CA ILE A 155 -17.13 0.09 -16.23
C ILE A 155 -16.77 1.57 -16.31
N PRO A 156 -17.21 2.33 -17.33
CA PRO A 156 -16.90 3.75 -17.40
C PRO A 156 -17.63 4.54 -16.31
N ALA A 157 -17.01 5.65 -15.89
CA ALA A 157 -17.63 6.58 -14.96
C ALA A 157 -18.88 7.25 -15.58
N PRO A 158 -19.86 7.67 -14.76
CA PRO A 158 -20.94 8.51 -15.25
C PRO A 158 -20.41 9.94 -15.56
N PRO A 159 -21.15 10.76 -16.33
CA PRO A 159 -20.82 12.17 -16.49
C PRO A 159 -20.67 12.88 -15.13
N ASP A 160 -19.74 13.84 -15.03
CA ASP A 160 -19.46 14.65 -13.83
C ASP A 160 -19.15 13.85 -12.56
N TYR A 161 -18.74 12.58 -12.71
CA TYR A 161 -18.41 11.69 -11.59
C TYR A 161 -17.37 12.26 -10.65
N LEU A 162 -16.36 12.95 -11.18
CA LEU A 162 -15.30 13.52 -10.37
C LEU A 162 -15.83 14.58 -9.39
N GLU A 163 -16.78 15.42 -9.83
CA GLU A 163 -17.40 16.42 -8.97
C GLU A 163 -18.27 15.78 -7.88
N ALA A 164 -19.02 14.73 -8.22
CA ALA A 164 -19.78 13.95 -7.24
C ALA A 164 -18.87 13.29 -6.20
N LYS A 165 -17.77 12.69 -6.65
CA LYS A 165 -16.76 12.08 -5.78
C LYS A 165 -16.10 13.13 -4.88
N LYS A 166 -15.63 14.24 -5.47
CA LYS A 166 -15.02 15.36 -4.75
C LYS A 166 -15.95 15.82 -3.63
N SER A 167 -17.21 16.11 -3.95
CA SER A 167 -18.23 16.57 -3.00
C SER A 167 -18.37 15.60 -1.81
N LEU A 168 -18.45 14.30 -2.08
CA LEU A 168 -18.56 13.28 -1.03
C LEU A 168 -17.31 13.17 -0.16
N PHE A 169 -16.12 13.15 -0.77
CA PHE A 169 -14.86 12.99 -0.05
C PHE A 169 -14.56 14.22 0.81
N THR A 170 -14.83 15.43 0.32
CA THR A 170 -14.57 16.67 1.07
C THR A 170 -15.50 16.86 2.28
N LEU A 171 -16.59 16.10 2.38
CA LEU A 171 -17.36 16.02 3.62
C LEU A 171 -16.59 15.29 4.73
N VAL A 172 -15.79 14.28 4.38
CA VAL A 172 -14.95 13.60 5.37
C VAL A 172 -13.76 14.47 5.72
N ASP A 173 -13.08 15.03 4.71
CA ASP A 173 -11.96 15.94 4.92
C ASP A 173 -11.87 17.00 3.81
N PRO A 174 -12.15 18.28 4.12
CA PRO A 174 -12.11 19.34 3.11
C PRO A 174 -10.69 19.56 2.54
N ARG A 175 -9.65 19.09 3.24
CA ARG A 175 -8.26 19.24 2.79
C ARG A 175 -7.91 18.36 1.59
N TRP A 176 -8.76 17.41 1.21
CA TRP A 176 -8.61 16.66 -0.04
C TRP A 176 -8.98 17.46 -1.28
N GLU A 177 -9.73 18.56 -1.15
CA GLU A 177 -10.21 19.36 -2.28
C GLU A 177 -9.12 19.64 -3.36
N PRO A 178 -7.92 20.12 -3.03
CA PRO A 178 -6.90 20.43 -4.03
C PRO A 178 -6.28 19.20 -4.71
N LEU A 179 -6.51 17.99 -4.21
CA LEU A 179 -6.00 16.77 -4.84
C LEU A 179 -6.89 16.33 -6.01
N PHE A 180 -8.17 16.72 -6.01
CA PHE A 180 -9.13 16.40 -7.07
C PHE A 180 -8.89 17.29 -8.28
N ASP A 181 -8.26 16.70 -9.30
CA ASP A 181 -7.86 17.36 -10.54
C ASP A 181 -8.51 16.66 -11.73
N SER A 182 -9.30 17.42 -12.51
CA SER A 182 -9.98 16.94 -13.71
C SER A 182 -9.06 16.79 -14.92
N ASP A 183 -7.94 17.50 -14.92
CA ASP A 183 -6.93 17.45 -15.99
C ASP A 183 -5.80 16.44 -15.66
N GLY A 184 -5.90 15.79 -14.48
CA GLY A 184 -4.98 14.77 -14.01
C GLY A 184 -5.09 13.44 -14.77
N GLU A 185 -4.06 12.62 -14.63
CA GLU A 185 -3.99 11.26 -15.19
C GLU A 185 -4.44 10.17 -14.18
N VAL A 186 -4.95 10.58 -13.02
CA VAL A 186 -5.51 9.66 -12.02
C VAL A 186 -6.85 9.11 -12.51
N ASP A 187 -6.98 7.79 -12.54
CA ASP A 187 -8.29 7.17 -12.67
C ASP A 187 -9.03 7.21 -11.33
N TRP A 188 -9.81 8.27 -11.14
CA TRP A 188 -10.56 8.52 -9.91
C TRP A 188 -11.58 7.42 -9.57
N ARG A 189 -12.00 6.58 -10.53
CA ARG A 189 -12.85 5.41 -10.26
C ARG A 189 -12.18 4.45 -9.28
N HIS A 190 -10.87 4.28 -9.39
CA HIS A 190 -10.10 3.35 -8.57
C HIS A 190 -9.68 3.93 -7.21
N VAL A 191 -9.91 5.23 -6.99
CA VAL A 191 -9.52 5.92 -5.76
C VAL A 191 -10.62 5.82 -4.70
N SER A 192 -10.26 5.32 -3.52
CA SER A 192 -11.12 5.22 -2.34
C SER A 192 -10.42 5.66 -1.06
N TRP A 193 -11.18 5.90 0.01
CA TRP A 193 -10.65 6.25 1.32
C TRP A 193 -10.12 5.03 2.09
N GLY A 194 -8.87 5.10 2.54
CA GLY A 194 -8.18 4.05 3.29
C GLY A 194 -8.54 3.95 4.77
N GLY A 195 -9.40 4.83 5.29
CA GLY A 195 -9.81 4.85 6.70
C GLY A 195 -8.95 5.75 7.60
N VAL A 196 -7.99 6.48 7.03
CA VAL A 196 -7.22 7.54 7.70
C VAL A 196 -7.33 8.84 6.92
N LEU A 197 -7.23 9.97 7.60
CA LEU A 197 -7.32 11.30 7.00
C LEU A 197 -5.97 11.72 6.39
N ILE A 198 -5.98 12.82 5.63
CA ILE A 198 -4.78 13.42 5.05
C ILE A 198 -3.83 13.94 6.12
N ASP A 199 -2.54 13.68 5.94
CA ASP A 199 -1.46 14.35 6.68
C ASP A 199 -1.06 15.63 5.94
N ASP A 200 -1.52 16.79 6.41
CA ASP A 200 -1.20 18.12 5.89
C ASP A 200 -0.25 18.90 6.81
N ARG A 201 0.34 18.22 7.80
CA ARG A 201 1.20 18.88 8.79
C ARG A 201 2.40 19.53 8.10
N PRO A 202 2.80 20.74 8.55
CA PRO A 202 4.01 21.39 8.08
C PRO A 202 5.23 20.48 8.17
N PHE A 203 6.19 20.67 7.28
CA PHE A 203 7.47 19.95 7.33
C PHE A 203 8.16 20.14 8.69
N GLY A 204 8.59 19.03 9.29
CA GLY A 204 9.27 19.02 10.59
C GLY A 204 8.34 19.07 11.81
N ASP A 205 7.03 18.96 11.64
CA ASP A 205 6.09 18.86 12.77
C ASP A 205 6.25 17.50 13.50
N PRO A 206 6.72 17.50 14.77
CA PRO A 206 6.97 16.25 15.51
C PRO A 206 5.71 15.66 16.13
N HIS A 207 4.59 16.39 16.12
CA HIS A 207 3.37 15.97 16.81
C HIS A 207 2.62 14.89 16.04
N ARG A 208 1.86 14.07 16.77
CA ARG A 208 0.86 13.19 16.14
C ARG A 208 -0.20 14.04 15.45
N CYS A 209 -0.85 13.44 14.47
CA CYS A 209 -2.07 13.99 13.90
C CYS A 209 -3.10 14.28 15.02
N GLU A 210 -3.68 15.48 15.03
CA GLU A 210 -4.79 15.81 15.95
C GLU A 210 -6.03 14.93 15.68
N VAL A 211 -6.17 14.51 14.42
CA VAL A 211 -7.20 13.60 13.91
C VAL A 211 -6.56 12.31 13.39
N SER A 212 -7.35 11.32 12.94
CA SER A 212 -6.85 10.00 12.55
C SER A 212 -6.08 9.99 11.21
N CYS A 213 -4.89 10.59 11.13
CA CYS A 213 -3.96 10.46 10.00
C CYS A 213 -2.71 9.61 10.34
N ILE A 214 -1.92 9.28 9.32
CA ILE A 214 -0.62 8.61 9.46
C ILE A 214 0.47 9.67 9.31
N PRO A 215 1.12 10.10 10.42
CA PRO A 215 2.05 11.22 10.39
C PRO A 215 3.40 10.80 9.78
N ALA A 216 3.76 11.41 8.65
CA ALA A 216 5.10 11.31 8.10
C ALA A 216 6.17 11.68 9.14
N ALA A 217 7.34 11.05 9.04
CA ALA A 217 8.53 11.45 9.79
C ALA A 217 9.45 12.28 8.88
N ASP A 218 9.73 13.51 9.30
CA ASP A 218 10.59 14.44 8.56
C ASP A 218 11.93 14.59 9.29
N ASP A 219 13.03 14.40 8.55
CA ASP A 219 14.41 14.35 9.05
C ASP A 219 14.51 13.63 10.40
N PRO A 220 14.03 12.37 10.50
CA PRO A 220 13.98 11.65 11.76
C PRO A 220 15.38 11.51 12.39
N PRO A 221 15.49 11.59 13.72
CA PRO A 221 16.76 11.35 14.39
C PRO A 221 17.23 9.92 14.15
N THR A 222 18.53 9.75 13.98
CA THR A 222 19.17 8.44 13.77
C THR A 222 20.23 8.15 14.84
N THR A 223 20.50 6.87 15.08
CA THR A 223 21.66 6.42 15.85
C THR A 223 22.58 5.56 14.99
N ASP A 224 23.83 5.37 15.44
CA ASP A 224 24.75 4.44 14.78
C ASP A 224 24.36 2.97 15.05
N ALA A 225 25.04 2.02 14.41
CA ALA A 225 24.76 0.60 14.57
C ALA A 225 24.83 0.11 16.03
N ALA A 226 25.69 0.70 16.86
CA ALA A 226 25.80 0.37 18.28
C ALA A 226 24.60 0.90 19.09
N GLY A 227 24.19 2.14 18.84
CA GLY A 227 22.98 2.75 19.38
C GLY A 227 21.69 2.12 18.85
N GLY A 228 21.76 1.33 17.78
CA GLY A 228 20.68 0.51 17.22
C GLY A 228 20.44 -0.84 17.90
N SER A 229 21.09 -1.12 19.04
CA SER A 229 20.98 -2.42 19.73
C SER A 229 19.59 -2.74 20.29
N TRP A 230 18.71 -1.73 20.36
CA TRP A 230 17.31 -1.90 20.75
C TRP A 230 16.51 -2.67 19.70
N TYR A 231 16.91 -2.61 18.42
CA TYR A 231 16.26 -3.33 17.34
C TYR A 231 16.87 -4.74 17.21
N PRO A 232 16.07 -5.83 17.29
CA PRO A 232 16.61 -7.18 17.23
C PRO A 232 17.21 -7.55 15.86
N ASP A 233 18.30 -8.31 15.88
CA ASP A 233 19.10 -8.65 14.69
C ASP A 233 18.34 -9.44 13.63
N ASP A 234 17.32 -10.19 14.02
CA ASP A 234 16.48 -11.01 13.14
C ASP A 234 15.29 -10.23 12.55
N ARG A 235 15.00 -9.02 13.02
CA ARG A 235 13.91 -8.21 12.49
C ARG A 235 14.29 -7.48 11.20
N ILE A 236 13.27 -7.24 10.38
CA ILE A 236 13.41 -6.65 9.05
C ILE A 236 13.66 -5.14 9.14
N VAL A 237 14.67 -4.69 8.40
CA VAL A 237 14.90 -3.29 8.04
C VAL A 237 14.79 -3.15 6.53
N PHE A 238 14.42 -1.96 6.09
CA PHE A 238 14.65 -1.52 4.72
C PHE A 238 15.99 -0.77 4.71
N GLY A 239 16.97 -1.32 4.01
CA GLY A 239 18.30 -0.75 3.87
C GLY A 239 18.41 0.12 2.63
N VAL A 240 19.04 1.29 2.77
CA VAL A 240 19.27 2.25 1.69
C VAL A 240 20.74 2.68 1.75
N GLU A 241 21.41 2.74 0.61
CA GLU A 241 22.78 3.23 0.50
C GLU A 241 22.86 4.28 -0.62
N ILE A 242 23.26 5.50 -0.26
CA ILE A 242 23.42 6.61 -1.20
C ILE A 242 24.78 7.25 -0.94
N ASN A 243 25.59 7.43 -1.98
CA ASN A 243 26.93 8.04 -1.90
C ASN A 243 27.84 7.45 -0.79
N GLY A 244 27.70 6.14 -0.51
CA GLY A 244 28.47 5.43 0.53
C GLY A 244 27.95 5.61 1.96
N GLU A 245 26.86 6.36 2.16
CA GLU A 245 26.16 6.41 3.45
C GLU A 245 25.01 5.40 3.47
N ALA A 246 25.03 4.52 4.46
CA ALA A 246 24.03 3.48 4.67
C ALA A 246 23.06 3.85 5.80
N ARG A 247 21.76 3.67 5.57
CA ARG A 247 20.66 3.98 6.48
C ARG A 247 19.72 2.79 6.57
N ALA A 248 19.37 2.39 7.79
CA ALA A 248 18.38 1.36 8.07
C ALA A 248 17.06 1.97 8.57
N TYR A 249 15.95 1.56 7.95
CA TYR A 249 14.60 1.95 8.31
C TYR A 249 13.87 0.74 8.91
N PRO A 250 13.71 0.65 10.24
CA PRO A 250 13.06 -0.49 10.89
C PRO A 250 11.62 -0.69 10.40
N LYS A 251 11.26 -1.91 10.00
CA LYS A 251 9.93 -2.20 9.41
C LYS A 251 8.79 -1.71 10.29
N HIS A 252 8.85 -1.95 11.61
CA HIS A 252 7.80 -1.51 12.54
C HIS A 252 7.65 0.02 12.66
N ILE A 253 8.72 0.80 12.48
CA ILE A 253 8.62 2.26 12.42
C ILE A 253 7.94 2.65 11.09
N MET A 254 8.35 2.01 9.99
CA MET A 254 7.73 2.27 8.69
C MET A 254 6.25 1.85 8.64
N GLU A 255 5.86 0.80 9.35
CA GLU A 255 4.44 0.38 9.51
C GLU A 255 3.58 1.44 10.23
N ILE A 256 4.21 2.32 11.01
CA ILE A 256 3.53 3.37 11.79
C ILE A 256 3.60 4.72 11.08
N ARG A 257 4.72 5.01 10.43
CA ARG A 257 4.98 6.30 9.78
C ARG A 257 4.59 6.31 8.31
N GLU A 258 4.77 5.18 7.64
CA GLU A 258 4.51 4.90 6.22
C GLU A 258 5.04 5.90 5.19
N MET A 259 5.68 6.98 5.62
CA MET A 259 6.29 8.03 4.82
C MET A 259 7.41 8.65 5.66
N VAL A 260 8.62 8.66 5.10
CA VAL A 260 9.76 9.32 5.71
C VAL A 260 10.38 10.27 4.69
N ASN A 261 10.51 11.55 5.03
CA ASN A 261 11.37 12.47 4.29
C ASN A 261 12.70 12.54 5.06
N ASP A 262 13.81 12.22 4.39
CA ASP A 262 15.13 12.10 5.03
C ASP A 262 16.21 12.74 4.15
N THR A 263 17.42 12.82 4.69
CA THR A 263 18.65 13.17 3.99
C THR A 263 19.69 12.07 4.22
N VAL A 264 20.11 11.41 3.14
CA VAL A 264 21.07 10.28 3.18
C VAL A 264 22.15 10.49 2.12
N GLY A 265 23.42 10.45 2.51
CA GLY A 265 24.54 10.62 1.57
C GLY A 265 24.57 12.00 0.92
N GLY A 266 24.02 13.01 1.62
CA GLY A 266 23.85 14.37 1.10
C GLY A 266 22.75 14.53 0.04
N ARG A 267 21.89 13.51 -0.15
CA ARG A 267 20.73 13.56 -1.04
C ARG A 267 19.44 13.61 -0.23
N ASP A 268 18.51 14.43 -0.70
CA ASP A 268 17.18 14.51 -0.13
C ASP A 268 16.30 13.41 -0.71
N VAL A 269 15.60 12.69 0.18
CA VAL A 269 14.77 11.55 -0.22
C VAL A 269 13.39 11.58 0.40
N ALA A 270 12.45 10.89 -0.25
CA ALA A 270 11.17 10.50 0.31
C ALA A 270 10.98 8.99 0.18
N MET A 271 10.61 8.34 1.30
CA MET A 271 10.49 6.90 1.43
C MET A 271 9.07 6.52 1.85
N PRO A 272 8.14 6.29 0.90
CA PRO A 272 6.88 5.63 1.21
C PRO A 272 7.10 4.17 1.60
N TYR A 273 6.32 3.70 2.57
CA TYR A 273 6.11 2.28 2.82
C TYR A 273 4.61 1.98 2.82
N CYS A 274 4.16 1.18 1.85
CA CYS A 274 2.78 0.70 1.77
C CYS A 274 2.70 -0.65 2.49
N THR A 275 2.12 -0.66 3.70
CA THR A 275 1.87 -1.87 4.49
C THR A 275 1.04 -2.90 3.71
N LEU A 276 -0.01 -2.43 3.02
CA LEU A 276 -0.91 -3.24 2.19
C LEU A 276 -0.22 -3.89 0.98
N CYS A 277 0.85 -3.27 0.49
CA CYS A 277 1.56 -3.68 -0.72
C CYS A 277 2.84 -4.47 -0.44
N GLY A 278 3.25 -4.55 0.83
CA GLY A 278 4.58 -5.06 1.20
C GLY A 278 5.73 -4.31 0.53
N SER A 279 5.55 -3.01 0.20
CA SER A 279 6.44 -2.25 -0.67
C SER A 279 7.03 -1.03 0.00
N ALA A 280 8.36 -0.91 -0.04
CA ALA A 280 9.12 0.27 0.35
C ALA A 280 9.89 0.80 -0.88
N GLN A 281 9.68 2.06 -1.24
CA GLN A 281 10.44 2.74 -2.31
C GLN A 281 11.20 3.93 -1.75
N VAL A 282 12.24 4.38 -2.45
CA VAL A 282 12.97 5.61 -2.12
C VAL A 282 13.09 6.47 -3.36
N PHE A 283 12.57 7.69 -3.29
CA PHE A 283 12.64 8.67 -4.37
C PHE A 283 13.59 9.81 -4.01
N LEU A 284 14.40 10.25 -4.96
CA LEU A 284 15.21 11.47 -4.84
C LEU A 284 14.32 12.70 -5.01
N THR A 285 14.43 13.67 -4.10
CA THR A 285 13.56 14.87 -4.06
C THR A 285 14.32 16.21 -4.05
N ASP A 286 15.66 16.20 -4.09
CA ASP A 286 16.49 17.42 -4.09
C ASP A 286 16.58 18.14 -5.44
N GLU A 287 16.44 17.42 -6.55
CA GLU A 287 16.72 17.94 -7.90
C GLU A 287 15.46 17.91 -8.77
N VAL A 288 14.43 18.66 -8.36
CA VAL A 288 13.16 18.76 -9.10
C VAL A 288 13.05 20.12 -9.78
N ASP A 289 13.36 20.15 -11.08
CA ASP A 289 13.41 21.37 -11.88
C ASP A 289 12.11 22.20 -11.79
N GLY A 290 12.24 23.47 -11.42
CA GLY A 290 11.12 24.42 -11.38
C GLY A 290 10.28 24.38 -10.10
N PHE A 291 10.60 23.51 -9.15
CA PHE A 291 9.88 23.37 -7.89
C PHE A 291 10.84 23.43 -6.69
N ASP A 292 10.32 23.86 -5.54
CA ASP A 292 10.99 23.59 -4.26
C ASP A 292 11.00 22.07 -4.00
N ARG A 293 11.91 21.60 -3.13
CA ARG A 293 11.99 20.19 -2.70
C ARG A 293 10.60 19.65 -2.37
N PRO A 294 10.10 18.62 -3.08
CA PRO A 294 8.82 18.01 -2.75
C PRO A 294 8.85 17.40 -1.35
N ILE A 295 7.80 17.65 -0.59
CA ILE A 295 7.61 17.11 0.75
C ILE A 295 6.45 16.12 0.68
N LEU A 296 6.78 14.83 0.56
CA LEU A 296 5.76 13.82 0.34
C LEU A 296 5.02 13.49 1.65
N ARG A 297 3.72 13.25 1.48
CA ARG A 297 2.76 13.00 2.56
C ARG A 297 1.81 11.87 2.21
N THR A 298 1.23 11.27 3.24
CA THR A 298 0.14 10.30 3.09
C THR A 298 -1.17 11.05 2.89
N SER A 299 -1.86 10.81 1.76
CA SER A 299 -3.17 11.42 1.50
C SER A 299 -4.30 10.76 2.31
N GLY A 300 -4.13 9.51 2.75
CA GLY A 300 -5.21 8.68 3.29
C GLY A 300 -6.12 8.05 2.22
N LEU A 301 -5.88 8.37 0.95
CA LEU A 301 -6.52 7.76 -0.20
C LEU A 301 -5.70 6.56 -0.69
N LEU A 302 -6.39 5.60 -1.29
CA LEU A 302 -5.81 4.40 -1.89
C LEU A 302 -6.29 4.27 -3.33
N SER A 303 -5.44 3.78 -4.21
CA SER A 303 -5.78 3.34 -5.56
C SER A 303 -5.28 1.92 -5.74
N ARG A 304 -6.16 0.97 -6.07
CA ARG A 304 -5.82 -0.47 -6.22
C ARG A 304 -5.08 -1.02 -4.98
N SER A 305 -5.61 -0.72 -3.80
CA SER A 305 -5.00 -1.02 -2.48
C SER A 305 -3.59 -0.44 -2.25
N ASN A 306 -3.05 0.34 -3.20
CA ASN A 306 -1.80 1.06 -3.05
C ASN A 306 -2.04 2.45 -2.49
N LYS A 307 -1.12 2.93 -1.65
CA LYS A 307 -1.24 4.26 -1.06
C LYS A 307 -1.05 5.35 -2.10
N VAL A 308 -1.87 6.38 -2.00
CA VAL A 308 -1.73 7.60 -2.79
C VAL A 308 -0.94 8.61 -1.96
N MET A 309 0.21 9.04 -2.48
CA MET A 309 1.03 10.08 -1.86
C MET A 309 0.88 11.40 -2.62
N TYR A 310 1.12 12.51 -1.93
CA TYR A 310 1.05 13.83 -2.55
C TYR A 310 2.15 14.73 -2.01
N ASP A 311 2.52 15.75 -2.80
CA ASP A 311 3.46 16.79 -2.37
C ASP A 311 2.73 17.89 -1.58
N LEU A 312 3.24 18.20 -0.38
CA LEU A 312 2.67 19.21 0.49
C LEU A 312 2.71 20.61 -0.12
N ASN A 313 3.70 20.92 -0.95
CA ASN A 313 3.91 22.27 -1.50
C ASN A 313 2.97 22.58 -2.66
N THR A 314 2.88 21.68 -3.63
CA THR A 314 2.12 21.87 -4.87
C THR A 314 0.75 21.21 -4.86
N LYS A 315 0.49 20.30 -3.91
CA LYS A 315 -0.68 19.42 -3.87
C LYS A 315 -0.77 18.42 -5.04
N SER A 316 0.32 18.28 -5.81
CA SER A 316 0.41 17.28 -6.87
C SER A 316 0.41 15.87 -6.27
N VAL A 317 -0.43 14.99 -6.79
CA VAL A 317 -0.48 13.57 -6.42
C VAL A 317 0.57 12.81 -7.21
N PHE A 318 1.19 11.81 -6.58
CA PHE A 318 2.16 10.93 -7.22
C PHE A 318 1.69 9.48 -7.19
N ASP A 319 1.94 8.78 -8.29
CA ASP A 319 1.90 7.33 -8.33
C ASP A 319 3.10 6.77 -7.55
N THR A 320 2.82 6.05 -6.47
CA THR A 320 3.84 5.53 -5.55
C THR A 320 4.75 4.48 -6.19
N PHE A 321 4.29 3.70 -7.17
CA PHE A 321 5.13 2.69 -7.86
C PHE A 321 5.94 3.30 -9.00
N LEU A 322 5.38 4.28 -9.70
CA LEU A 322 6.02 4.90 -10.86
C LEU A 322 6.87 6.13 -10.52
N GLY A 323 6.71 6.70 -9.32
CA GLY A 323 7.37 7.94 -8.90
C GLY A 323 6.96 9.16 -9.72
N ARG A 324 5.85 9.08 -10.47
CA ARG A 324 5.42 10.09 -11.44
C ARG A 324 4.28 10.91 -10.88
N ALA A 325 4.32 12.23 -11.09
CA ALA A 325 3.18 13.09 -10.80
C ALA A 325 2.01 12.73 -11.72
N VAL A 326 0.80 12.64 -11.15
CA VAL A 326 -0.43 12.24 -11.84
C VAL A 326 -1.54 13.29 -11.71
N THR A 327 -1.31 14.36 -10.94
CA THR A 327 -2.16 15.56 -10.91
C THR A 327 -1.32 16.81 -10.69
N GLY A 328 -1.92 17.98 -10.91
CA GLY A 328 -1.39 19.27 -10.46
C GLY A 328 -0.17 19.77 -11.23
N PRO A 329 0.49 20.84 -10.73
CA PRO A 329 1.57 21.51 -11.44
C PRO A 329 2.75 20.60 -11.79
N MET A 330 3.03 19.58 -10.98
CA MET A 330 4.15 18.67 -11.24
C MET A 330 3.83 17.68 -12.36
N LEU A 331 2.56 17.32 -12.58
CA LEU A 331 2.13 16.58 -13.76
C LEU A 331 2.33 17.43 -15.02
N GLU A 332 1.90 18.70 -15.01
CA GLU A 332 2.04 19.61 -16.15
C GLU A 332 3.51 19.79 -16.57
N ALA A 333 4.43 19.75 -15.61
CA ALA A 333 5.87 19.79 -15.83
C ALA A 333 6.49 18.43 -16.20
N GLY A 334 5.71 17.33 -16.21
CA GLY A 334 6.17 15.99 -16.53
C GLY A 334 7.10 15.38 -15.47
N VAL A 335 6.94 15.76 -14.20
CA VAL A 335 7.83 15.32 -13.11
C VAL A 335 7.72 13.82 -12.87
N LYS A 336 8.87 13.16 -12.89
CA LYS A 336 9.08 11.79 -12.42
C LYS A 336 10.31 11.76 -11.52
N LEU A 337 10.12 11.35 -10.28
CA LEU A 337 11.18 11.28 -9.27
C LEU A 337 12.09 10.07 -9.56
N PRO A 338 13.42 10.25 -9.61
CA PRO A 338 14.35 9.14 -9.71
C PRO A 338 14.25 8.22 -8.48
N GLN A 339 14.37 6.92 -8.69
CA GLN A 339 14.27 5.92 -7.63
C GLN A 339 15.64 5.34 -7.27
N VAL A 340 15.84 5.04 -5.99
CA VAL A 340 17.01 4.34 -5.43
C VAL A 340 16.58 2.97 -4.93
N SER A 341 17.45 1.96 -5.06
CA SER A 341 17.12 0.62 -4.60
C SER A 341 16.90 0.56 -3.09
N VAL A 342 15.95 -0.28 -2.70
CA VAL A 342 15.65 -0.58 -1.31
C VAL A 342 15.91 -2.06 -1.05
N VAL A 343 16.77 -2.36 -0.07
CA VAL A 343 17.12 -3.73 0.29
C VAL A 343 16.30 -4.16 1.50
N THR A 344 15.33 -5.06 1.32
CA THR A 344 14.64 -5.72 2.44
C THR A 344 15.53 -6.81 3.02
N THR A 345 16.00 -6.63 4.25
CA THR A 345 16.98 -7.50 4.92
C THR A 345 16.74 -7.54 6.43
N THR A 346 17.37 -8.47 7.15
CA THR A 346 17.44 -8.39 8.61
C THR A 346 18.44 -7.32 9.07
N TRP A 347 18.20 -6.73 10.24
CA TRP A 347 19.10 -5.75 10.85
C TRP A 347 20.51 -6.30 11.06
N GLY A 348 20.62 -7.54 11.55
CA GLY A 348 21.88 -8.24 11.78
C GLY A 348 22.71 -8.38 10.52
N ALA A 349 22.07 -8.77 9.41
CA ALA A 349 22.77 -8.90 8.13
C ALA A 349 23.15 -7.54 7.54
N TRP A 350 22.28 -6.52 7.66
CA TRP A 350 22.54 -5.17 7.18
C TRP A 350 23.75 -4.53 7.87
N LYS A 351 23.79 -4.52 9.20
CA LYS A 351 24.91 -3.92 9.94
C LYS A 351 26.22 -4.71 9.83
N ALA A 352 26.15 -6.00 9.53
CA ALA A 352 27.34 -6.79 9.23
C ALA A 352 27.97 -6.39 7.90
N GLU A 353 27.15 -6.08 6.88
CA GLU A 353 27.60 -5.57 5.59
C GLU A 353 28.00 -4.09 5.63
N HIS A 354 27.26 -3.28 6.40
CA HIS A 354 27.49 -1.84 6.56
C HIS A 354 27.75 -1.46 8.04
N PRO A 355 28.98 -1.69 8.57
CA PRO A 355 29.27 -1.43 9.99
C PRO A 355 29.11 0.04 10.42
N SER A 356 29.21 0.97 9.46
CA SER A 356 29.01 2.41 9.67
C SER A 356 27.57 2.88 9.43
N THR A 357 26.62 1.96 9.19
CA THR A 357 25.22 2.33 8.98
C THR A 357 24.65 3.06 10.18
N THR A 358 23.72 3.96 9.91
CA THR A 358 22.79 4.46 10.92
C THR A 358 21.46 3.73 10.84
N ILE A 359 20.64 3.89 11.87
CA ILE A 359 19.27 3.37 11.98
C ILE A 359 18.36 4.49 12.49
N LEU A 360 17.10 4.52 12.05
CA LEU A 360 16.12 5.45 12.61
C LEU A 360 15.96 5.26 14.13
N GLY A 361 15.73 6.33 14.88
CA GLY A 361 15.62 6.30 16.34
C GLY A 361 14.36 5.58 16.85
N GLU A 362 14.49 4.92 18.00
CA GLU A 362 13.44 4.09 18.64
C GLU A 362 12.11 4.84 18.85
N GLY A 363 12.14 6.10 19.29
CA GLY A 363 10.94 6.87 19.67
C GLY A 363 10.00 7.26 18.52
N LEU A 364 10.30 6.86 17.28
CA LEU A 364 9.43 7.11 16.14
C LEU A 364 8.24 6.15 16.09
N ASP A 365 8.25 5.08 16.87
CA ASP A 365 7.18 4.09 16.96
C ASP A 365 6.02 4.49 17.89
N PHE A 366 6.04 5.70 18.44
CA PHE A 366 4.94 6.25 19.24
C PHE A 366 4.63 5.43 20.51
N ASP A 367 5.67 4.90 21.17
CA ASP A 367 5.59 4.05 22.36
C ASP A 367 4.82 2.74 22.08
N ASN A 368 4.98 2.19 20.87
CA ASN A 368 4.49 0.86 20.50
C ASN A 368 5.65 -0.16 20.38
N PRO A 369 6.37 -0.45 21.49
CA PRO A 369 7.62 -1.21 21.47
C PRO A 369 7.45 -2.68 21.03
N ASN A 370 6.21 -3.17 20.95
CA ASN A 370 5.89 -4.53 20.56
C ASN A 370 5.41 -4.67 19.11
N GLY A 371 5.44 -3.59 18.30
CA GLY A 371 5.33 -3.61 16.83
C GLY A 371 4.51 -4.76 16.28
N PHE A 372 3.22 -4.78 16.65
CA PHE A 372 2.26 -5.71 16.07
C PHE A 372 1.99 -5.27 14.65
N ASP A 373 1.90 -6.26 13.75
CA ASP A 373 1.32 -6.12 12.42
C ASP A 373 0.09 -5.18 12.47
N PRO A 374 0.15 -3.99 11.86
CA PRO A 374 -0.92 -2.99 11.94
C PRO A 374 -2.21 -3.48 11.29
N LEU A 375 -2.12 -4.44 10.36
CA LEU A 375 -3.26 -5.02 9.67
C LEU A 375 -3.90 -6.15 10.48
N ARG A 376 -3.18 -6.73 11.44
CA ARG A 376 -3.63 -7.79 12.36
C ARG A 376 -4.14 -9.02 11.61
N GLY A 377 -3.45 -9.41 10.55
CA GLY A 377 -3.80 -10.52 9.67
C GLY A 377 -5.07 -10.30 8.82
N ARG A 378 -5.60 -9.07 8.75
CA ARG A 378 -6.76 -8.77 7.87
C ARG A 378 -6.43 -9.03 6.39
N ASP A 379 -5.17 -8.89 6.03
CA ASP A 379 -4.59 -9.11 4.70
C ASP A 379 -4.04 -10.52 4.48
N ASP A 380 -4.21 -11.45 5.45
CA ASP A 380 -3.76 -12.85 5.33
C ASP A 380 -4.35 -13.56 4.10
N ASN A 381 -5.50 -13.10 3.62
CA ASN A 381 -6.21 -13.66 2.46
C ASN A 381 -6.12 -12.77 1.21
N GLY A 382 -5.17 -11.82 1.18
CA GLY A 382 -4.96 -10.90 0.07
C GLY A 382 -5.41 -9.47 0.36
N PRO A 383 -5.50 -8.62 -0.67
CA PRO A 383 -5.78 -7.19 -0.49
C PRO A 383 -7.15 -6.93 0.15
N ILE A 384 -7.20 -5.95 1.05
CA ILE A 384 -8.41 -5.57 1.81
C ILE A 384 -9.06 -4.28 1.29
N PHE A 385 -8.61 -3.82 0.12
CA PHE A 385 -9.20 -2.74 -0.65
C PHE A 385 -9.32 -3.19 -2.11
N PRO A 386 -10.28 -2.63 -2.87
CA PRO A 386 -10.51 -3.04 -4.25
C PRO A 386 -9.28 -2.89 -5.12
N ILE A 387 -9.00 -3.92 -5.93
CA ILE A 387 -7.91 -4.00 -6.91
C ILE A 387 -8.41 -4.49 -8.28
N GLY A 388 -9.61 -5.07 -8.36
CA GLY A 388 -10.11 -5.73 -9.56
C GLY A 388 -9.44 -7.09 -9.82
N ASP A 389 -9.23 -7.39 -11.09
CA ASP A 389 -8.52 -8.61 -11.49
C ASP A 389 -7.01 -8.50 -11.27
N VAL A 390 -6.37 -9.61 -10.92
CA VAL A 390 -4.93 -9.69 -10.64
C VAL A 390 -4.31 -10.66 -11.62
N ASP A 391 -3.10 -10.34 -12.09
CA ASP A 391 -2.33 -11.23 -12.94
C ASP A 391 -2.14 -12.61 -12.27
N PRO A 392 -2.73 -13.69 -12.82
CA PRO A 392 -2.76 -14.98 -12.15
C PRO A 392 -1.44 -15.75 -12.26
N ARG A 393 -0.43 -15.21 -12.96
CA ARG A 393 0.86 -15.90 -13.13
C ARG A 393 1.51 -16.22 -11.79
N LEU A 394 1.33 -15.37 -10.76
CA LEU A 394 1.82 -15.60 -9.39
C LEU A 394 0.71 -15.47 -8.35
N PRO A 395 0.89 -16.03 -7.13
CA PRO A 395 0.00 -15.75 -6.00
C PRO A 395 -0.10 -14.25 -5.71
N VAL A 396 -1.28 -13.78 -5.30
CA VAL A 396 -1.59 -12.35 -5.11
C VAL A 396 -0.56 -11.63 -4.24
N SER A 397 -0.12 -12.24 -3.13
CA SER A 397 0.85 -11.67 -2.19
C SER A 397 2.26 -12.27 -2.33
N GLU A 398 2.59 -12.90 -3.47
CA GLU A 398 3.95 -13.40 -3.73
C GLU A 398 4.96 -12.25 -3.71
N PRO A 399 6.04 -12.32 -2.89
CA PRO A 399 7.06 -11.30 -2.86
C PRO A 399 7.93 -11.33 -4.12
N VAL A 400 7.94 -10.22 -4.85
CA VAL A 400 8.80 -10.02 -6.02
C VAL A 400 9.73 -8.84 -5.80
N LEU A 401 10.95 -8.92 -6.35
CA LEU A 401 11.80 -7.75 -6.53
C LEU A 401 11.53 -7.19 -7.93
N GLY A 402 10.89 -6.03 -7.98
CA GLY A 402 10.57 -5.32 -9.20
C GLY A 402 11.66 -4.32 -9.61
N VAL A 403 11.93 -4.24 -10.91
CA VAL A 403 12.90 -3.30 -11.49
C VAL A 403 12.58 -3.04 -12.97
N VAL A 404 12.88 -1.85 -13.46
CA VAL A 404 12.77 -1.52 -14.90
C VAL A 404 14.10 -1.83 -15.59
N SER A 405 14.04 -2.60 -16.67
CA SER A 405 15.23 -2.97 -17.45
C SER A 405 15.94 -1.72 -18.01
N PRO A 406 17.25 -1.56 -17.79
CA PRO A 406 18.01 -0.49 -18.42
C PRO A 406 18.19 -0.71 -19.93
N LYS A 407 17.91 -1.92 -20.43
CA LYS A 407 18.12 -2.29 -21.83
C LYS A 407 16.86 -2.14 -22.68
N SER A 408 15.73 -2.68 -22.22
CA SER A 408 14.47 -2.64 -22.96
C SER A 408 13.49 -1.58 -22.45
N GLY A 409 13.65 -1.10 -21.21
CA GLY A 409 12.65 -0.30 -20.52
C GLY A 409 11.46 -1.11 -20.01
N ASN A 410 11.44 -2.44 -20.19
CA ASN A 410 10.35 -3.29 -19.71
C ASN A 410 10.48 -3.51 -18.19
N PRO A 411 9.35 -3.55 -17.45
CA PRO A 411 9.35 -3.97 -16.06
C PRO A 411 9.63 -5.47 -15.94
N ILE A 412 10.45 -5.83 -14.95
CA ILE A 412 10.81 -7.21 -14.62
C ILE A 412 10.51 -7.44 -13.13
N ALA A 413 9.90 -8.57 -12.82
CA ALA A 413 9.71 -9.06 -11.46
C ALA A 413 10.52 -10.35 -11.24
N PHE A 414 11.38 -10.36 -10.23
CA PHE A 414 12.15 -11.53 -9.83
C PHE A 414 11.53 -12.16 -8.58
N HIS A 415 11.29 -13.47 -8.59
CA HIS A 415 10.93 -14.21 -7.38
C HIS A 415 12.01 -14.06 -6.31
N VAL A 416 11.67 -13.44 -5.18
CA VAL A 416 12.67 -13.15 -4.14
C VAL A 416 13.26 -14.44 -3.60
N ALA A 417 12.42 -15.40 -3.20
CA ALA A 417 12.89 -16.66 -2.60
C ALA A 417 13.77 -17.47 -3.57
N LEU A 418 13.34 -17.58 -4.83
CA LEU A 418 14.08 -18.32 -5.85
C LEU A 418 15.40 -17.64 -6.21
N ALA A 419 15.39 -16.32 -6.44
CA ALA A 419 16.61 -15.57 -6.74
C ALA A 419 17.65 -15.69 -5.61
N ILE A 420 17.21 -15.60 -4.35
CA ILE A 420 18.09 -15.83 -3.19
C ILE A 420 18.72 -17.22 -3.23
N ALA A 421 17.91 -18.26 -3.47
CA ALA A 421 18.39 -19.63 -3.50
C ALA A 421 19.35 -19.90 -4.66
N THR A 422 19.07 -19.34 -5.84
CA THR A 422 19.97 -19.40 -7.01
C THR A 422 21.33 -18.81 -6.69
N LEU A 423 21.36 -17.59 -6.11
CA LEU A 423 22.61 -16.95 -5.69
C LEU A 423 23.35 -17.76 -4.60
N GLN A 424 22.62 -18.37 -3.65
CA GLN A 424 23.21 -19.23 -2.61
C GLN A 424 23.84 -20.50 -3.17
N ASN A 425 23.34 -21.02 -4.29
CA ASN A 425 23.92 -22.17 -4.99
C ASN A 425 25.18 -21.81 -5.79
N GLY A 426 25.49 -20.51 -5.93
CA GLY A 426 26.62 -20.00 -6.68
C GLY A 426 26.31 -19.68 -8.15
N ASP A 427 25.04 -19.74 -8.53
CA ASP A 427 24.57 -19.39 -9.87
C ASP A 427 24.24 -17.88 -9.97
N SER A 428 24.27 -17.33 -11.17
CA SER A 428 23.94 -15.92 -11.43
C SER A 428 22.44 -15.72 -11.68
N VAL A 429 21.90 -14.59 -11.22
CA VAL A 429 20.53 -14.15 -11.53
C VAL A 429 20.62 -12.91 -12.41
N GLU A 430 20.45 -13.10 -13.70
CA GLU A 430 20.60 -12.06 -14.71
C GLU A 430 19.50 -12.16 -15.77
N TYR A 431 18.90 -11.03 -16.12
CA TYR A 431 17.94 -10.94 -17.21
C TYR A 431 17.91 -9.52 -17.79
N ASP A 432 17.97 -9.43 -19.11
CA ASP A 432 17.79 -8.19 -19.88
C ASP A 432 18.60 -6.98 -19.36
N GLY A 433 19.87 -7.20 -19.01
CA GLY A 433 20.77 -6.13 -18.51
C GLY A 433 20.64 -5.83 -17.03
N VAL A 434 19.74 -6.51 -16.32
CA VAL A 434 19.64 -6.51 -14.86
C VAL A 434 20.39 -7.70 -14.29
N ARG A 435 21.19 -7.48 -13.24
CA ARG A 435 21.80 -8.51 -12.42
C ARG A 435 21.38 -8.34 -10.97
N LEU A 436 20.93 -9.41 -10.32
CA LEU A 436 20.67 -9.39 -8.89
C LEU A 436 21.90 -9.81 -8.11
N VAL A 437 22.20 -9.07 -7.04
CA VAL A 437 23.25 -9.37 -6.08
C VAL A 437 22.69 -9.46 -4.68
N ARG A 438 23.41 -10.17 -3.80
CA ARG A 438 23.13 -10.20 -2.38
C ARG A 438 23.54 -8.86 -1.76
N SER A 439 22.67 -8.32 -0.92
CA SER A 439 22.98 -7.25 0.02
C SER A 439 22.23 -7.54 1.32
N GLY A 440 22.97 -7.63 2.42
CA GLY A 440 22.57 -8.26 3.67
C GLY A 440 22.01 -9.66 3.46
N SER A 441 20.82 -9.90 3.99
CA SER A 441 20.05 -11.11 3.76
C SER A 441 19.13 -11.02 2.53
N GLY A 442 19.07 -9.87 1.85
CA GLY A 442 18.16 -9.54 0.76
C GLY A 442 18.79 -9.56 -0.63
N LEU A 443 18.25 -8.73 -1.52
CA LEU A 443 18.62 -8.60 -2.92
C LEU A 443 18.74 -7.12 -3.30
N ARG A 444 19.64 -6.80 -4.23
CA ARG A 444 19.77 -5.51 -4.91
C ARG A 444 19.86 -5.72 -6.41
N ALA A 445 19.21 -4.87 -7.20
CA ALA A 445 19.27 -4.90 -8.66
C ALA A 445 20.30 -3.89 -9.16
N ILE A 446 21.24 -4.35 -9.98
CA ILE A 446 22.30 -3.54 -10.57
C ILE A 446 22.45 -3.81 -12.06
N ASP A 447 23.02 -2.85 -12.78
CA ASP A 447 23.38 -3.03 -14.19
C ASP A 447 24.69 -3.84 -14.36
N VAL A 448 25.14 -3.95 -15.61
CA VAL A 448 26.38 -4.65 -15.99
C VAL A 448 27.64 -4.00 -15.44
N ASP A 449 27.61 -2.69 -15.19
CA ASP A 449 28.72 -1.90 -14.65
C ASP A 449 28.67 -1.82 -13.11
N GLY A 450 27.58 -2.30 -12.51
CA GLY A 450 27.35 -2.33 -11.07
C GLY A 450 26.63 -1.11 -10.52
N HIS A 451 26.06 -0.26 -11.39
CA HIS A 451 25.23 0.86 -10.95
C HIS A 451 23.86 0.39 -10.46
N ASP A 452 23.31 1.14 -9.51
CA ASP A 452 21.98 0.90 -8.95
C ASP A 452 20.88 1.10 -9.99
N LEU A 453 19.87 0.22 -9.99
CA LEU A 453 18.73 0.28 -10.91
C LEU A 453 17.40 0.70 -10.25
N GLY A 454 17.39 1.12 -8.99
CA GLY A 454 16.17 1.54 -8.31
C GLY A 454 15.19 0.40 -7.97
N GLY A 455 15.69 -0.82 -7.77
CA GLY A 455 14.85 -2.00 -7.52
C GLY A 455 14.26 -2.03 -6.10
N HIS A 456 13.04 -2.54 -5.96
CA HIS A 456 12.37 -2.68 -4.65
C HIS A 456 11.50 -3.94 -4.58
N GLN A 457 11.24 -4.42 -3.37
CA GLN A 457 10.32 -5.54 -3.17
C GLN A 457 8.88 -5.04 -3.06
N ALA A 458 7.93 -5.84 -3.55
CA ALA A 458 6.50 -5.63 -3.39
C ALA A 458 5.76 -6.98 -3.46
N PHE A 459 4.52 -7.00 -2.99
CA PHE A 459 3.58 -8.07 -3.33
C PHE A 459 3.22 -8.03 -4.81
N TRP A 460 3.03 -9.21 -5.41
CA TRP A 460 2.79 -9.35 -6.84
C TRP A 460 1.59 -8.56 -7.35
N PHE A 461 0.46 -8.57 -6.64
CA PHE A 461 -0.71 -7.79 -7.06
C PHE A 461 -0.36 -6.31 -7.18
N ALA A 462 0.40 -5.76 -6.22
CA ALA A 462 0.73 -4.35 -6.22
C ALA A 462 1.65 -4.03 -7.39
N TRP A 463 2.72 -4.81 -7.60
CA TRP A 463 3.63 -4.59 -8.73
C TRP A 463 2.93 -4.70 -10.09
N SER A 464 2.19 -5.79 -10.33
CA SER A 464 1.57 -6.08 -11.63
C SER A 464 0.47 -5.07 -12.02
N GLN A 465 -0.22 -4.46 -11.05
CA GLN A 465 -1.24 -3.42 -11.31
C GLN A 465 -0.67 -2.12 -11.88
N PHE A 466 0.58 -1.79 -11.59
CA PHE A 466 1.28 -0.60 -12.11
C PHE A 466 2.25 -0.94 -13.25
N HIS A 467 2.56 -2.23 -13.42
CA HIS A 467 3.44 -2.76 -14.46
C HIS A 467 2.80 -3.98 -15.16
N PRO A 468 1.70 -3.79 -15.93
CA PRO A 468 0.93 -4.91 -16.50
C PRO A 468 1.75 -5.76 -17.50
N ASP A 469 2.70 -5.15 -18.21
CA ASP A 469 3.56 -5.85 -19.19
C ASP A 469 4.80 -6.49 -18.54
N THR A 470 4.74 -6.80 -17.23
CA THR A 470 5.86 -7.36 -16.48
C THR A 470 6.31 -8.71 -17.03
N VAL A 471 7.63 -8.83 -17.24
CA VAL A 471 8.30 -10.11 -17.41
C VAL A 471 8.62 -10.70 -16.04
N ILE A 472 8.27 -11.97 -15.83
CA ILE A 472 8.58 -12.68 -14.59
C ILE A 472 9.86 -13.49 -14.80
N TRP A 473 10.82 -13.35 -13.88
CA TRP A 473 12.01 -14.18 -13.84
C TRP A 473 11.86 -15.28 -12.76
N PRO A 474 12.23 -16.55 -13.08
CA PRO A 474 12.81 -17.02 -14.34
C PRO A 474 11.81 -17.04 -15.49
N VAL A 475 12.29 -16.73 -16.70
CA VAL A 475 11.47 -16.82 -17.92
C VAL A 475 11.40 -18.29 -18.34
N GLU A 476 10.18 -18.77 -18.57
CA GLU A 476 9.92 -20.14 -19.07
C GLU A 476 10.37 -20.37 -20.52
#